data_AF-A0A0G2HJU9-F1
#
_entry.id   AF-A0A0G2HJU9-F1
#
_cell.length_a   1.000
_cell.length_b   1.000
_cell.length_c   1.000
_cell.angle_alpha   90.00
_cell.angle_beta   90.00
_cell.angle_gamma   90.00
#
_symmetry.space_group_name_H-M   'P 1'
#
loop_
_entity.id
_entity.type
_entity.pdbx_description
1 polymer ?
#
loop_
_entity_poly.entity_id
_entity_poly.type
_entity_poly.pdbx_seq_one_letter_code
_entity_poly.pdbx_strand_id
1 'polypeptide(L)'
;MIMSGTVPLYNPVPIYNDTDEGKPVSTSPVCLEYKVATDQSLTNVVDRGQVHTSSDVDYTVKVEVVGLLPFTTYYYQFSVCGSNNTSPIGRTKTTPLATDKVSKVSLAVFSCSNYPFGYFNAYGNPARKDSVDYMIHLGDYIYEYKSNDYGYGWSINRVPLPDRTIFTLYDYRKRLATYRTDADLAYSHQHFPWITVWDDHEVADNTYRDGSSELNNTEASFVSDGGVSVDQRKMNAVRAYFEWMPLRQVDMDDNLRIWRSFSIGSLVDYIALDTRQYDRSITDLYWNTDYVHEISNDAGRSMMGSRQEHWFYSTLKASKARGATWRVIGSQTVFSRLNESLAYGNVNPLDYDAWDGYMANKNRTLQTLYENNIGNNIIISGDSHANWVSDVVWLDTHQYDPATGAGSIGVEFAGTAVTSQSPAGQNITLATANLYSQALIEANRELQWSELYYRGYYELHISHEKVEAQYFGMPTVVSRNPYEISLANFTVLNGANRLERHNGTVAVGGVVENGAIKGGRTVQTNRTNSTDTGMYLITHYDQEDL
;
A
#
# COMPACT_ATOMS: atom_id res chain seq x y z
N MET A 1 18.66 -8.21 5.04
CA MET A 1 17.27 -8.49 5.47
C MET A 1 16.97 -7.68 6.73
N ILE A 2 15.73 -7.27 6.98
CA ILE A 2 15.34 -6.63 8.25
C ILE A 2 14.39 -7.59 8.94
N MET A 3 14.66 -7.86 10.21
CA MET A 3 13.74 -8.61 11.08
C MET A 3 13.21 -7.66 12.12
N SER A 4 11.89 -7.71 12.33
CA SER A 4 11.22 -7.12 13.49
C SER A 4 10.29 -8.16 14.09
N GLY A 5 10.06 -8.07 15.39
CA GLY A 5 9.21 -8.99 16.12
C GLY A 5 8.87 -8.42 17.48
N THR A 6 7.70 -8.76 17.99
CA THR A 6 7.26 -8.35 19.32
C THR A 6 7.65 -9.44 20.33
N VAL A 7 8.39 -9.08 21.38
CA VAL A 7 8.58 -9.96 22.53
C VAL A 7 7.46 -9.62 23.54
N PRO A 8 6.58 -10.58 23.91
CA PRO A 8 5.38 -10.35 24.73
C PRO A 8 5.58 -9.72 26.12
N LEU A 9 6.80 -9.36 26.50
CA LEU A 9 7.11 -8.71 27.78
C LEU A 9 7.12 -7.18 27.74
N TYR A 10 7.37 -6.56 26.59
CA TYR A 10 7.59 -5.11 26.52
C TYR A 10 6.80 -4.54 25.35
N ASN A 11 5.54 -4.24 25.62
CA ASN A 11 4.74 -3.37 24.79
C ASN A 11 5.23 -1.93 25.04
N PRO A 12 5.78 -1.24 24.03
CA PRO A 12 6.43 0.05 24.24
C PRO A 12 5.56 1.17 24.77
N VAL A 13 4.30 1.13 24.38
CA VAL A 13 3.22 1.88 24.99
C VAL A 13 2.35 0.82 25.65
N PRO A 14 1.95 0.95 26.92
CA PRO A 14 0.98 0.01 27.46
C PRO A 14 -0.25 0.08 26.55
N ILE A 15 -0.52 -1.01 25.83
CA ILE A 15 -1.53 -1.01 24.75
C ILE A 15 -2.94 -1.00 25.34
N TYR A 16 -3.08 -1.37 26.61
CA TYR A 16 -4.35 -1.74 27.20
C TYR A 16 -5.31 -0.57 27.45
N ASN A 17 -4.83 0.64 27.79
CA ASN A 17 -5.71 1.76 28.16
C ASN A 17 -5.34 3.08 27.47
N ASP A 18 -6.31 3.99 27.35
CA ASP A 18 -6.11 5.34 26.77
C ASP A 18 -5.43 6.32 27.75
N THR A 19 -5.28 5.93 29.02
CA THR A 19 -4.76 6.79 30.11
C THR A 19 -3.26 6.63 30.38
N ASP A 20 -2.53 5.98 29.48
CA ASP A 20 -1.12 5.62 29.69
C ASP A 20 -0.13 6.76 29.35
N GLU A 21 -0.58 7.84 28.71
CA GLU A 21 0.23 8.99 28.26
C GLU A 21 1.09 9.63 29.37
N GLY A 22 0.61 9.59 30.62
CA GLY A 22 1.30 10.16 31.78
C GLY A 22 2.02 9.14 32.68
N LYS A 23 2.02 7.85 32.33
CA LYS A 23 2.67 6.84 33.17
C LYS A 23 4.18 6.88 32.99
N PRO A 24 4.97 6.81 34.08
CA PRO A 24 6.42 6.72 33.96
C PRO A 24 6.82 5.51 33.11
N VAL A 25 7.48 5.76 32.00
CA VAL A 25 8.12 4.72 31.21
C VAL A 25 9.48 4.43 31.85
N SER A 26 9.83 3.15 31.99
CA SER A 26 11.18 2.78 32.40
C SER A 26 12.18 3.43 31.44
N THR A 27 13.28 3.98 31.94
CA THR A 27 14.37 4.49 31.09
C THR A 27 15.47 3.44 30.92
N SER A 28 15.36 2.31 31.62
CA SER A 28 16.35 1.24 31.54
C SER A 28 16.34 0.61 30.15
N PRO A 29 17.52 0.50 29.50
CA PRO A 29 17.66 -0.29 28.29
C PRO A 29 17.26 -1.75 28.54
N VAL A 30 16.59 -2.34 27.56
CA VAL A 30 16.23 -3.76 27.54
C VAL A 30 17.12 -4.48 26.53
N CYS A 31 17.80 -5.52 26.99
CA CYS A 31 18.58 -6.42 26.15
C CYS A 31 17.69 -7.53 25.59
N LEU A 32 17.74 -7.73 24.28
CA LEU A 32 17.17 -8.87 23.58
C LEU A 32 18.28 -9.68 22.91
N GLU A 33 18.13 -11.00 22.91
CA GLU A 33 18.83 -11.91 22.02
C GLU A 33 17.97 -12.17 20.79
N TYR A 34 18.60 -12.31 19.62
CA TYR A 34 17.93 -12.77 18.41
C TYR A 34 18.62 -14.02 17.85
N LYS A 35 17.85 -14.86 17.18
CA LYS A 35 18.33 -16.03 16.42
C LYS A 35 17.69 -16.04 15.04
N VAL A 36 18.46 -16.45 14.05
CA VAL A 36 18.03 -16.71 12.67
C VAL A 36 18.46 -18.10 12.28
N ALA A 37 17.55 -18.89 11.74
CA ALA A 37 17.80 -20.28 11.36
C ALA A 37 17.16 -20.63 10.01
N THR A 38 17.63 -21.70 9.39
CA THR A 38 17.05 -22.25 8.14
C THR A 38 15.83 -23.14 8.38
N ASP A 39 15.53 -23.47 9.64
CA ASP A 39 14.40 -24.30 10.05
C ASP A 39 13.56 -23.66 11.16
N GLN A 40 12.27 -23.99 11.17
CA GLN A 40 11.30 -23.45 12.12
C GLN A 40 11.58 -23.87 13.57
N SER A 41 12.25 -25.00 13.80
CA SER A 41 12.67 -25.42 15.15
C SER A 41 13.88 -24.66 15.68
N LEU A 42 14.44 -23.72 14.91
CA LEU A 42 15.61 -22.92 15.26
C LEU A 42 16.85 -23.76 15.63
N THR A 43 17.02 -24.91 14.97
CA THR A 43 18.14 -25.83 15.25
C THR A 43 19.39 -25.48 14.43
N ASN A 44 19.22 -25.11 13.17
CA ASN A 44 20.31 -24.71 12.25
C ASN A 44 20.46 -23.19 12.21
N VAL A 45 21.00 -22.64 13.29
CA VAL A 45 21.21 -21.20 13.45
C VAL A 45 22.30 -20.71 12.49
N VAL A 46 21.97 -19.74 11.65
CA VAL A 46 22.88 -19.08 10.70
C VAL A 46 23.36 -17.72 11.19
N ASP A 47 22.60 -17.06 12.06
CA ASP A 47 23.01 -15.81 12.72
C ASP A 47 22.36 -15.67 14.09
N ARG A 48 23.04 -15.00 15.01
CA ARG A 48 22.53 -14.68 16.35
C ARG A 48 23.32 -13.55 16.98
N GLY A 49 22.67 -12.80 17.86
CA GLY A 49 23.34 -11.74 18.59
C GLY A 49 22.48 -11.14 19.69
N GLN A 50 23.01 -10.08 20.29
CA GLN A 50 22.30 -9.26 21.27
C GLN A 50 22.05 -7.87 20.69
N VAL A 51 20.90 -7.30 21.02
CA VAL A 51 20.48 -5.95 20.63
C VAL A 51 19.83 -5.29 21.84
N HIS A 52 19.97 -3.98 21.96
CA HIS A 52 19.38 -3.21 23.04
C HIS A 52 18.33 -2.26 22.47
N THR A 53 17.29 -2.01 23.25
CA THR A 53 16.24 -1.03 22.96
C THR A 53 15.91 -0.25 24.22
N SER A 54 15.33 0.93 24.08
CA SER A 54 14.99 1.83 25.20
C SER A 54 13.68 2.55 24.92
N SER A 55 13.21 3.32 25.90
CA SER A 55 12.07 4.24 25.75
C SER A 55 12.26 5.27 24.62
N ASP A 56 13.49 5.56 24.21
CA ASP A 56 13.77 6.57 23.18
C ASP A 56 13.20 6.17 21.82
N VAL A 57 13.23 4.88 21.49
CA VAL A 57 12.71 4.34 20.22
C VAL A 57 11.44 3.53 20.44
N ASP A 58 10.72 3.83 21.52
CA ASP A 58 9.52 3.11 21.92
C ASP A 58 9.79 1.61 21.97
N TYR A 59 10.83 1.18 22.67
CA TYR A 59 11.20 -0.23 22.86
C TYR A 59 11.20 -1.12 21.60
N THR A 60 11.19 -0.53 20.40
CA THR A 60 11.15 -1.24 19.13
C THR A 60 12.53 -1.79 18.84
N VAL A 61 12.59 -2.92 18.11
CA VAL A 61 13.85 -3.53 17.70
C VAL A 61 13.79 -3.88 16.23
N LYS A 62 14.85 -3.50 15.53
CA LYS A 62 15.11 -3.83 14.13
C LYS A 62 16.52 -4.37 14.03
N VAL A 63 16.66 -5.55 13.44
CA VAL A 63 17.97 -6.19 13.25
C VAL A 63 18.23 -6.35 11.76
N GLU A 64 19.40 -5.87 11.34
CA GLU A 64 19.90 -6.08 9.99
C GLU A 64 20.79 -7.31 9.91
N VAL A 65 20.26 -8.37 9.32
CA VAL A 65 21.01 -9.61 9.11
C VAL A 65 21.63 -9.58 7.71
N VAL A 66 22.92 -9.90 7.68
CA VAL A 66 23.78 -9.94 6.49
C VAL A 66 24.31 -11.35 6.24
N GLY A 67 24.88 -11.61 5.07
CA GLY A 67 25.49 -12.91 4.75
C GLY A 67 24.51 -14.08 4.55
N LEU A 68 23.21 -13.81 4.44
CA LEU A 68 22.19 -14.82 4.13
C LEU A 68 22.23 -15.24 2.67
N LEU A 69 21.81 -16.48 2.39
CA LEU A 69 21.68 -16.97 1.03
C LEU A 69 20.54 -16.23 0.30
N PRO A 70 20.71 -15.94 -1.00
CA PRO A 70 19.66 -15.29 -1.79
C PRO A 70 18.44 -16.19 -1.96
N PHE A 71 17.28 -15.57 -2.14
CA PHE A 71 15.99 -16.23 -2.42
C PHE A 71 15.66 -17.42 -1.49
N THR A 72 16.00 -17.29 -0.21
CA THR A 72 15.93 -18.37 0.79
C THR A 72 15.02 -17.96 1.95
N THR A 73 14.18 -18.89 2.39
CA THR A 73 13.34 -18.71 3.58
C THR A 73 14.14 -18.94 4.85
N TYR A 74 13.96 -18.05 5.82
CA TYR A 74 14.56 -18.14 7.15
C TYR A 74 13.48 -17.98 8.23
N TYR A 75 13.80 -18.47 9.42
CA TYR A 75 12.99 -18.33 10.62
C TYR A 75 13.77 -17.56 11.67
N TYR A 76 13.09 -16.74 12.45
CA TYR A 76 13.73 -15.91 13.46
C TYR A 76 12.91 -15.80 14.74
N GLN A 77 13.59 -15.52 15.85
CA GLN A 77 12.95 -15.31 17.14
C GLN A 77 13.79 -14.37 17.99
N PHE A 78 13.11 -13.55 18.80
CA PHE A 78 13.70 -12.70 19.82
C PHE A 78 13.42 -13.26 21.21
N SER A 79 14.34 -13.05 22.15
CA SER A 79 14.16 -13.41 23.56
C SER A 79 14.76 -12.36 24.48
N VAL A 80 14.15 -12.10 25.63
CA VAL A 80 14.76 -11.19 26.61
C VAL A 80 16.03 -11.83 27.18
N CYS A 81 17.14 -11.09 27.21
CA CYS A 81 18.42 -11.60 27.72
C CYS A 81 18.27 -12.15 29.15
N GLY A 82 18.82 -13.35 29.39
CA GLY A 82 18.75 -14.00 30.71
C GLY A 82 17.36 -14.45 31.16
N SER A 83 16.40 -14.55 30.23
CA SER A 83 14.99 -14.86 30.51
C SER A 83 14.46 -15.92 29.52
N ASN A 84 13.41 -16.64 29.92
CA ASN A 84 12.71 -17.60 29.05
C ASN A 84 11.57 -16.98 28.24
N ASN A 85 11.41 -15.65 28.30
CA ASN A 85 10.37 -14.95 27.55
C ASN A 85 10.82 -14.70 26.11
N THR A 86 10.08 -15.29 25.17
CA THR A 86 10.39 -15.30 23.74
C THR A 86 9.26 -14.69 22.92
N SER A 87 9.59 -14.08 21.79
CA SER A 87 8.61 -13.75 20.75
C SER A 87 8.01 -15.02 20.12
N PRO A 88 6.88 -14.91 19.40
CA PRO A 88 6.55 -15.88 18.37
C PRO A 88 7.70 -16.08 17.38
N ILE A 89 7.77 -17.25 16.73
CA ILE A 89 8.74 -17.53 15.68
C ILE A 89 8.24 -16.86 14.39
N GLY A 90 9.03 -15.93 13.86
CA GLY A 90 8.78 -15.29 12.58
C GLY A 90 9.37 -16.09 11.42
N ARG A 91 8.83 -15.86 10.21
CA ARG A 91 9.31 -16.36 8.92
C ARG A 91 9.54 -15.18 7.99
N THR A 92 10.51 -15.33 7.11
CA THR A 92 10.92 -14.28 6.18
C THR A 92 11.65 -14.89 4.99
N LYS A 93 11.84 -14.13 3.92
CA LYS A 93 12.49 -14.58 2.69
C LYS A 93 13.42 -13.50 2.14
N THR A 94 14.65 -13.87 1.82
CA THR A 94 15.61 -12.96 1.17
C THR A 94 15.25 -12.74 -0.30
N THR A 95 15.67 -11.61 -0.88
CA THR A 95 15.59 -11.40 -2.33
C THR A 95 16.64 -12.24 -3.06
N PRO A 96 16.43 -12.59 -4.35
CA PRO A 96 17.52 -13.07 -5.19
C PRO A 96 18.60 -11.98 -5.34
N LEU A 97 19.81 -12.37 -5.77
CA LEU A 97 20.77 -11.38 -6.25
C LEU A 97 20.27 -10.75 -7.54
N ALA A 98 20.66 -9.50 -7.81
CA ALA A 98 20.23 -8.77 -9.00
C ALA A 98 20.50 -9.51 -10.33
N THR A 99 21.45 -10.43 -10.40
CA THR A 99 21.75 -11.20 -11.62
C THR A 99 21.06 -12.56 -11.69
N ASP A 100 20.40 -13.00 -10.62
CA ASP A 100 19.80 -14.32 -10.56
C ASP A 100 18.61 -14.42 -11.53
N LYS A 101 18.45 -15.59 -12.14
CA LYS A 101 17.32 -15.92 -13.02
C LYS A 101 16.32 -16.78 -12.25
N VAL A 102 15.48 -16.13 -11.44
CA VAL A 102 14.36 -16.79 -10.78
C VAL A 102 13.19 -16.95 -11.75
N SER A 103 12.50 -18.08 -11.70
CA SER A 103 11.41 -18.39 -12.65
C SER A 103 10.13 -17.61 -12.35
N LYS A 104 9.88 -17.31 -11.07
CA LYS A 104 8.66 -16.63 -10.61
C LYS A 104 8.93 -15.83 -9.34
N VAL A 105 8.28 -14.67 -9.22
CA VAL A 105 8.16 -13.88 -7.99
C VAL A 105 6.69 -13.53 -7.81
N SER A 106 6.18 -13.59 -6.58
CA SER A 106 4.79 -13.27 -6.26
C SER A 106 4.68 -12.20 -5.18
N LEU A 107 3.78 -11.24 -5.38
CA LEU A 107 3.56 -10.10 -4.48
C LEU A 107 2.09 -10.06 -4.06
N ALA A 108 1.78 -9.78 -2.80
CA ALA A 108 0.46 -9.30 -2.40
C ALA A 108 0.53 -7.79 -2.20
N VAL A 109 -0.47 -7.04 -2.68
CA VAL A 109 -0.47 -5.58 -2.63
C VAL A 109 -1.68 -5.07 -1.87
N PHE A 110 -1.44 -4.09 -0.99
CA PHE A 110 -2.41 -3.51 -0.07
C PHE A 110 -2.27 -1.99 0.05
N SER A 111 -3.35 -1.34 0.47
CA SER A 111 -3.38 0.04 0.98
C SER A 111 -4.60 0.25 1.88
N CYS A 112 -4.68 1.39 2.56
CA CYS A 112 -5.92 1.93 3.15
C CYS A 112 -6.58 0.98 4.16
N SER A 113 -5.97 0.91 5.35
CA SER A 113 -6.32 -0.04 6.41
C SER A 113 -6.99 0.64 7.60
N ASN A 114 -8.03 1.45 7.39
CA ASN A 114 -8.66 2.15 8.49
C ASN A 114 -9.28 1.17 9.52
N TYR A 115 -8.74 1.23 10.74
CA TYR A 115 -9.05 0.30 11.83
C TYR A 115 -10.52 0.32 12.27
N PRO A 116 -11.16 1.50 12.50
CA PRO A 116 -12.57 1.53 12.83
C PRO A 116 -13.55 1.02 11.76
N PHE A 117 -13.18 0.88 10.48
CA PHE A 117 -14.08 0.34 9.45
C PHE A 117 -14.17 -1.20 9.44
N GLY A 118 -13.20 -1.93 10.00
CA GLY A 118 -13.28 -3.39 9.98
C GLY A 118 -12.06 -4.17 10.46
N TYR A 119 -12.15 -5.48 10.34
CA TYR A 119 -11.07 -6.44 10.58
C TYR A 119 -10.20 -6.58 9.33
N PHE A 120 -8.88 -6.69 9.53
CA PHE A 120 -7.94 -6.73 8.42
C PHE A 120 -7.79 -8.14 7.80
N ASN A 121 -8.94 -8.77 7.47
CA ASN A 121 -9.02 -10.10 6.89
C ASN A 121 -8.11 -10.26 5.66
N ALA A 122 -8.03 -9.21 4.82
CA ALA A 122 -7.22 -9.15 3.61
C ALA A 122 -5.73 -9.47 3.87
N TYR A 123 -5.15 -9.02 4.99
CA TYR A 123 -3.75 -9.32 5.30
C TYR A 123 -3.51 -10.78 5.64
N GLY A 124 -4.47 -11.43 6.29
CA GLY A 124 -4.34 -12.80 6.70
C GLY A 124 -4.48 -13.79 5.54
N ASN A 125 -5.22 -13.43 4.49
CA ASN A 125 -5.56 -14.35 3.40
C ASN A 125 -4.33 -14.82 2.59
N PRO A 126 -3.46 -13.95 2.05
CA PRO A 126 -2.23 -14.39 1.40
C PRO A 126 -1.30 -15.15 2.33
N ALA A 127 -1.29 -14.75 3.61
CA ALA A 127 -0.45 -15.39 4.61
C ALA A 127 -0.89 -16.84 4.90
N ARG A 128 -2.20 -17.10 4.97
CA ARG A 128 -2.79 -18.43 5.11
C ARG A 128 -2.59 -19.30 3.86
N LYS A 129 -2.73 -18.70 2.67
CA LYS A 129 -2.52 -19.39 1.39
C LYS A 129 -1.05 -19.73 1.10
N ASP A 130 -0.11 -19.04 1.76
CA ASP A 130 1.33 -19.06 1.44
C ASP A 130 1.58 -18.87 -0.06
N SER A 131 0.81 -17.98 -0.70
CA SER A 131 0.76 -17.82 -2.17
C SER A 131 1.75 -16.81 -2.73
N VAL A 132 2.38 -16.00 -1.87
CA VAL A 132 3.25 -14.88 -2.27
C VAL A 132 4.66 -14.96 -1.64
N ASP A 133 5.60 -14.18 -2.17
CA ASP A 133 6.95 -14.06 -1.62
C ASP A 133 7.11 -12.83 -0.71
N TYR A 134 6.47 -11.71 -1.08
CA TYR A 134 6.58 -10.42 -0.40
C TYR A 134 5.22 -9.74 -0.27
N MET A 135 5.03 -9.02 0.83
CA MET A 135 3.86 -8.15 1.06
C MET A 135 4.25 -6.71 0.72
N ILE A 136 3.47 -6.04 -0.12
CA ILE A 136 3.66 -4.64 -0.51
C ILE A 136 2.53 -3.81 0.10
N HIS A 137 2.88 -2.74 0.80
CA HIS A 137 1.91 -1.78 1.32
C HIS A 137 2.19 -0.40 0.74
N LEU A 138 1.20 0.19 0.08
CA LEU A 138 1.36 1.44 -0.68
C LEU A 138 1.04 2.70 0.12
N GLY A 139 0.48 2.55 1.33
CA GLY A 139 0.27 3.62 2.28
C GLY A 139 -1.12 3.57 2.90
N ASP A 140 -1.39 4.47 3.84
CA ASP A 140 -2.54 4.43 4.75
C ASP A 140 -2.57 3.18 5.63
N TYR A 141 -1.39 2.83 6.16
CA TYR A 141 -1.23 1.75 7.12
C TYR A 141 -1.92 2.08 8.44
N ILE A 142 -1.96 3.38 8.78
CA ILE A 142 -2.77 3.95 9.86
C ILE A 142 -3.62 5.10 9.34
N TYR A 143 -4.65 5.47 10.10
CA TYR A 143 -5.35 6.75 9.98
C TYR A 143 -5.18 7.54 11.28
N GLU A 144 -5.25 8.86 11.22
CA GLU A 144 -4.96 9.83 12.28
C GLU A 144 -6.16 10.19 13.15
N TYR A 145 -7.38 9.93 12.66
CA TYR A 145 -8.63 10.40 13.26
C TYR A 145 -9.00 9.73 14.58
N LYS A 146 -9.86 10.39 15.37
CA LYS A 146 -10.59 9.72 16.46
C LYS A 146 -11.78 8.92 15.94
N SER A 147 -12.39 8.12 16.81
CA SER A 147 -13.67 7.49 16.52
C SER A 147 -14.74 8.51 16.17
N ASN A 148 -15.59 8.18 15.20
CA ASN A 148 -16.71 9.00 14.74
C ASN A 148 -16.32 10.28 13.96
N ASP A 149 -15.03 10.52 13.70
CA ASP A 149 -14.62 11.50 12.70
C ASP A 149 -14.57 10.84 11.32
N TYR A 150 -13.79 9.76 11.17
CA TYR A 150 -13.72 8.95 9.95
C TYR A 150 -13.70 7.46 10.29
N GLY A 151 -14.90 6.88 10.40
CA GLY A 151 -15.16 5.51 10.80
C GLY A 151 -15.73 5.37 12.22
N TYR A 152 -16.60 4.38 12.44
CA TYR A 152 -17.28 4.13 13.70
C TYR A 152 -17.10 2.67 14.17
N GLY A 153 -15.99 2.37 14.83
CA GLY A 153 -15.62 1.00 15.21
C GLY A 153 -16.18 0.48 16.54
N TRP A 154 -17.03 1.24 17.25
CA TRP A 154 -17.50 0.86 18.60
C TRP A 154 -18.28 -0.45 18.63
N SER A 155 -19.14 -0.67 17.63
CA SER A 155 -19.99 -1.87 17.53
C SER A 155 -19.20 -3.17 17.36
N ILE A 156 -17.97 -3.08 16.85
CA ILE A 156 -17.06 -4.22 16.61
C ILE A 156 -15.78 -4.15 17.44
N ASN A 157 -15.76 -3.33 18.49
CA ASN A 157 -14.61 -3.16 19.38
C ASN A 157 -13.31 -2.78 18.65
N ARG A 158 -13.41 -1.89 17.67
CA ARG A 158 -12.33 -1.39 16.82
C ARG A 158 -12.14 0.12 16.98
N VAL A 159 -12.05 0.58 18.23
CA VAL A 159 -11.75 1.97 18.55
C VAL A 159 -10.24 2.20 18.43
N PRO A 160 -9.76 3.15 17.61
CA PRO A 160 -8.34 3.49 17.54
C PRO A 160 -7.93 4.21 18.84
N LEU A 161 -6.74 3.90 19.36
CA LEU A 161 -6.17 4.60 20.51
C LEU A 161 -4.96 5.45 20.07
N PRO A 162 -4.73 6.63 20.69
CA PRO A 162 -5.68 7.28 21.58
C PRO A 162 -6.95 7.67 20.81
N ASP A 163 -8.10 7.75 21.47
CA ASP A 163 -9.38 8.09 20.82
C ASP A 163 -9.50 9.61 20.63
N ARG A 164 -8.52 10.18 19.92
CA ARG A 164 -8.37 11.59 19.55
C ARG A 164 -7.64 11.67 18.20
N THR A 165 -7.74 12.81 17.53
CA THR A 165 -6.87 13.11 16.38
C THR A 165 -5.41 13.20 16.86
N ILE A 166 -4.50 12.53 16.16
CA ILE A 166 -3.11 12.34 16.62
C ILE A 166 -2.17 13.45 16.12
N PHE A 167 -1.34 13.99 17.01
CA PHE A 167 -0.39 15.08 16.70
C PHE A 167 1.00 14.87 17.30
N THR A 168 1.07 14.28 18.49
CA THR A 168 2.33 14.08 19.22
C THR A 168 2.99 12.76 18.87
N LEU A 169 4.29 12.62 19.16
CA LEU A 169 5.00 11.35 18.98
C LEU A 169 4.34 10.20 19.77
N TYR A 170 3.81 10.47 20.96
CA TYR A 170 3.05 9.49 21.74
C TYR A 170 1.80 9.03 20.99
N ASP A 171 1.05 9.98 20.42
CA ASP A 171 -0.20 9.66 19.71
C ASP A 171 0.06 8.74 18.51
N TYR A 172 1.07 9.04 17.68
CA TYR A 172 1.42 8.19 16.53
C TYR A 172 1.91 6.81 16.95
N ARG A 173 2.76 6.71 17.99
CA ARG A 173 3.21 5.42 18.55
C ARG A 173 2.03 4.58 19.05
N LYS A 174 1.13 5.19 19.82
CA LYS A 174 -0.07 4.52 20.36
C LYS A 174 -1.04 4.14 19.24
N ARG A 175 -1.14 4.94 18.17
CA ARG A 175 -1.95 4.61 16.98
C ARG A 175 -1.43 3.37 16.26
N LEU A 176 -0.13 3.35 15.94
CA LEU A 176 0.54 2.20 15.35
C LEU A 176 0.39 0.96 16.22
N ALA A 177 0.57 1.11 17.55
CA ALA A 177 0.37 0.04 18.51
C ALA A 177 -1.06 -0.53 18.47
N THR A 178 -2.08 0.33 18.36
CA THR A 178 -3.47 -0.10 18.27
C THR A 178 -3.73 -0.89 16.99
N TYR A 179 -3.26 -0.40 15.85
CA TYR A 179 -3.45 -1.09 14.56
C TYR A 179 -2.77 -2.46 14.58
N ARG A 180 -1.58 -2.55 15.18
CA ARG A 180 -0.82 -3.80 15.37
C ARG A 180 -1.47 -4.82 16.31
N THR A 181 -2.59 -4.49 16.96
CA THR A 181 -3.38 -5.47 17.74
C THR A 181 -4.27 -6.36 16.86
N ASP A 182 -4.49 -6.00 15.59
CA ASP A 182 -5.20 -6.87 14.67
C ASP A 182 -4.46 -8.19 14.44
N ALA A 183 -5.17 -9.30 14.61
CA ALA A 183 -4.59 -10.63 14.57
C ALA A 183 -4.11 -11.05 13.18
N ASP A 184 -4.77 -10.60 12.11
CA ASP A 184 -4.40 -10.95 10.73
C ASP A 184 -3.23 -10.09 10.24
N LEU A 185 -3.16 -8.83 10.69
CA LEU A 185 -1.98 -8.00 10.47
C LEU A 185 -0.75 -8.53 11.21
N ALA A 186 -0.91 -8.91 12.49
CA ALA A 186 0.16 -9.52 13.27
C ALA A 186 0.62 -10.86 12.65
N TYR A 187 -0.33 -11.70 12.23
CA TYR A 187 -0.04 -12.97 11.56
C TYR A 187 0.73 -12.78 10.25
N SER A 188 0.31 -11.82 9.41
CA SER A 188 0.97 -11.55 8.13
C SER A 188 2.40 -11.00 8.33
N HIS A 189 2.60 -10.06 9.24
CA HIS A 189 3.94 -9.55 9.58
C HIS A 189 4.85 -10.60 10.21
N GLN A 190 4.29 -11.57 10.94
CA GLN A 190 5.06 -12.68 11.48
C GLN A 190 5.58 -13.62 10.39
N HIS A 191 4.84 -13.80 9.28
CA HIS A 191 5.14 -14.86 8.31
C HIS A 191 5.83 -14.40 7.02
N PHE A 192 5.78 -13.11 6.70
CA PHE A 192 6.29 -12.57 5.43
C PHE A 192 7.13 -11.31 5.60
N PRO A 193 8.12 -11.08 4.72
CA PRO A 193 8.75 -9.78 4.59
C PRO A 193 7.80 -8.75 3.97
N TRP A 194 7.68 -7.59 4.63
CA TRP A 194 6.89 -6.45 4.14
C TRP A 194 7.79 -5.37 3.55
N ILE A 195 7.40 -4.84 2.40
CA ILE A 195 8.01 -3.67 1.78
C ILE A 195 6.96 -2.56 1.74
N THR A 196 7.09 -1.59 2.66
CA THR A 196 6.09 -0.54 2.83
C THR A 196 6.60 0.81 2.36
N VAL A 197 5.68 1.64 1.92
CA VAL A 197 5.80 3.08 1.81
C VAL A 197 4.56 3.72 2.44
N TRP A 198 4.70 4.95 2.91
CA TRP A 198 3.58 5.73 3.43
C TRP A 198 2.80 6.38 2.29
N ASP A 199 1.59 6.80 2.62
CA ASP A 199 0.80 7.79 1.91
C ASP A 199 0.60 9.01 2.83
N ASP A 200 -0.58 9.63 2.83
CA ASP A 200 -0.89 10.83 3.60
C ASP A 200 -1.29 10.50 5.04
N HIS A 201 -2.17 9.52 5.26
CA HIS A 201 -2.73 9.23 6.59
C HIS A 201 -1.73 8.67 7.61
N GLU A 202 -0.53 8.28 7.19
CA GLU A 202 0.60 8.12 8.11
C GLU A 202 0.95 9.40 8.87
N VAL A 203 0.63 10.56 8.31
CA VAL A 203 0.77 11.89 8.92
C VAL A 203 -0.62 12.51 9.13
N ALA A 204 -1.28 12.90 8.04
CA ALA A 204 -2.60 13.53 8.02
C ALA A 204 -3.12 13.60 6.58
N ASP A 205 -4.44 13.55 6.42
CA ASP A 205 -5.19 13.63 5.17
C ASP A 205 -4.71 14.74 4.21
N ASN A 206 -4.55 14.36 2.94
CA ASN A 206 -4.08 15.17 1.81
C ASN A 206 -2.81 15.98 2.11
N THR A 207 -1.84 15.37 2.80
CA THR A 207 -0.57 16.06 3.10
C THR A 207 0.34 16.24 1.88
N TYR A 208 1.06 17.34 1.90
CA TYR A 208 2.11 17.72 0.95
C TYR A 208 3.31 18.28 1.72
N ARG A 209 4.31 18.83 1.03
CA ARG A 209 5.53 19.33 1.67
C ARG A 209 5.25 20.29 2.85
N ASP A 210 4.34 21.24 2.65
CA ASP A 210 4.15 22.38 3.56
C ASP A 210 2.79 22.34 4.32
N GLY A 211 2.02 21.25 4.29
CA GLY A 211 0.75 21.18 5.02
C GLY A 211 -0.07 19.91 4.77
N SER A 212 -1.32 19.93 5.23
CA SER A 212 -2.36 18.91 5.03
C SER A 212 -3.75 19.58 4.98
N SER A 213 -4.83 18.80 4.79
CA SER A 213 -6.20 19.33 4.65
C SER A 213 -6.61 20.17 5.87
N GLU A 214 -6.36 19.67 7.08
CA GLU A 214 -6.70 20.32 8.34
C GLU A 214 -5.57 21.16 8.96
N LEU A 215 -4.30 20.95 8.55
CA LEU A 215 -3.13 21.68 9.06
C LEU A 215 -2.37 22.40 7.94
N ASN A 216 -2.75 23.65 7.67
CA ASN A 216 -2.34 24.40 6.48
C ASN A 216 -1.51 25.68 6.76
N ASN A 217 -0.70 25.67 7.83
CA ASN A 217 0.19 26.77 8.22
C ASN A 217 -0.52 28.14 8.44
N THR A 218 -1.78 28.12 8.85
CA THR A 218 -2.49 29.32 9.33
C THR A 218 -2.49 29.38 10.86
N GLU A 219 -2.65 30.58 11.44
CA GLU A 219 -2.83 30.71 12.89
C GLU A 219 -4.07 29.92 13.36
N ALA A 220 -5.15 29.95 12.57
CA ALA A 220 -6.38 29.22 12.85
C ALA A 220 -6.16 27.71 12.88
N SER A 221 -5.50 27.11 11.88
CA SER A 221 -5.21 25.67 11.88
C SER A 221 -4.30 25.29 13.03
N PHE A 222 -3.26 26.09 13.32
CA PHE A 222 -2.34 25.84 14.44
C PHE A 222 -3.07 25.82 15.79
N VAL A 223 -3.99 26.75 16.02
CA VAL A 223 -4.78 26.80 17.26
C VAL A 223 -5.79 25.64 17.34
N SER A 224 -6.45 25.30 16.23
CA SER A 224 -7.40 24.18 16.15
C SER A 224 -6.73 22.84 16.52
N ASP A 225 -5.51 22.65 16.07
CA ASP A 225 -4.75 21.40 16.15
C ASP A 225 -3.92 21.25 17.43
N GLY A 226 -4.21 22.07 18.44
CA GLY A 226 -3.56 21.99 19.75
C GLY A 226 -2.15 22.59 19.80
N GLY A 227 -1.80 23.45 18.84
CA GLY A 227 -0.54 24.19 18.84
C GLY A 227 0.67 23.39 18.36
N VAL A 228 0.47 22.38 17.52
CA VAL A 228 1.54 21.63 16.85
C VAL A 228 1.70 22.14 15.42
N SER A 229 2.91 22.50 15.02
CA SER A 229 3.18 22.93 13.64
C SER A 229 3.17 21.76 12.65
N VAL A 230 2.98 22.05 11.35
CA VAL A 230 3.08 21.05 10.26
C VAL A 230 4.35 20.22 10.38
N ASP A 231 5.50 20.88 10.48
CA ASP A 231 6.80 20.21 10.55
C ASP A 231 6.92 19.33 11.79
N GLN A 232 6.42 19.79 12.94
CA GLN A 232 6.49 19.02 14.18
C GLN A 232 5.60 17.77 14.11
N ARG A 233 4.38 17.89 13.58
CA ARG A 233 3.47 16.76 13.37
C ARG A 233 4.08 15.75 12.40
N LYS A 234 4.59 16.22 11.25
CA LYS A 234 5.28 15.38 10.26
C LYS A 234 6.48 14.65 10.85
N MET A 235 7.33 15.32 11.62
CA MET A 235 8.49 14.69 12.26
C MET A 235 8.09 13.66 13.34
N ASN A 236 7.00 13.90 14.08
CA ASN A 236 6.46 12.94 15.05
C ASN A 236 5.97 11.66 14.34
N ALA A 237 5.21 11.84 13.27
CA ALA A 237 4.66 10.76 12.44
C ALA A 237 5.76 9.93 11.78
N VAL A 238 6.68 10.58 11.07
CA VAL A 238 7.80 9.92 10.37
C VAL A 238 8.66 9.13 11.35
N ARG A 239 8.97 9.71 12.52
CA ARG A 239 9.73 9.01 13.55
C ARG A 239 9.01 7.75 14.04
N ALA A 240 7.72 7.87 14.40
CA ALA A 240 6.94 6.72 14.85
C ALA A 240 6.85 5.63 13.78
N TYR A 241 6.66 6.02 12.51
CA TYR A 241 6.62 5.09 11.38
C TYR A 241 7.95 4.34 11.22
N PHE A 242 9.08 5.03 11.26
CA PHE A 242 10.40 4.39 11.20
C PHE A 242 10.69 3.49 12.41
N GLU A 243 10.19 3.82 13.61
CA GLU A 243 10.32 2.98 14.81
C GLU A 243 9.54 1.67 14.65
N TRP A 244 8.27 1.74 14.23
CA TRP A 244 7.33 0.62 14.24
C TRP A 244 7.33 -0.25 12.97
N MET A 245 7.78 0.28 11.84
CA MET A 245 7.81 -0.45 10.57
C MET A 245 9.15 -1.14 10.34
N PRO A 246 9.19 -2.31 9.65
CA PRO A 246 10.42 -3.06 9.39
C PRO A 246 11.27 -2.40 8.29
N LEU A 247 11.70 -1.17 8.53
CA LEU A 247 12.38 -0.31 7.56
C LEU A 247 13.81 0.00 7.97
N ARG A 248 14.68 -0.01 6.95
CA ARG A 248 16.03 0.56 6.99
C ARG A 248 15.89 2.03 6.67
N GLN A 249 16.67 2.83 7.37
CA GLN A 249 16.88 4.19 6.92
C GLN A 249 17.63 4.14 5.58
N VAL A 250 17.08 4.80 4.55
CA VAL A 250 17.63 4.73 3.18
C VAL A 250 18.92 5.52 3.09
N ASP A 251 18.96 6.66 3.77
CA ASP A 251 20.07 7.59 3.81
C ASP A 251 20.12 8.21 5.21
N MET A 252 21.24 8.05 5.91
CA MET A 252 21.38 8.47 7.30
C MET A 252 21.31 9.99 7.48
N ASP A 253 21.60 10.74 6.41
CA ASP A 253 21.56 12.20 6.39
C ASP A 253 20.20 12.73 5.90
N ASP A 254 19.29 11.85 5.48
CA ASP A 254 17.97 12.21 4.97
C ASP A 254 16.86 11.41 5.66
N ASN A 255 16.40 11.96 6.80
CA ASN A 255 15.41 11.32 7.67
C ASN A 255 14.00 11.24 7.08
N LEU A 256 13.70 11.96 5.98
CA LEU A 256 12.41 11.89 5.30
C LEU A 256 12.43 10.94 4.10
N ARG A 257 13.60 10.44 3.70
CA ARG A 257 13.71 9.59 2.53
C ARG A 257 13.23 8.17 2.78
N ILE A 258 12.10 7.81 2.18
CA ILE A 258 11.57 6.44 2.15
C ILE A 258 11.64 5.77 0.77
N TRP A 259 11.62 6.54 -0.33
CA TRP A 259 11.63 5.98 -1.68
C TRP A 259 12.95 5.27 -1.97
N ARG A 260 12.84 4.09 -2.59
CA ARG A 260 13.93 3.13 -2.77
C ARG A 260 13.55 2.08 -3.82
N SER A 261 14.52 1.29 -4.25
CA SER A 261 14.29 0.21 -5.21
C SER A 261 14.92 -1.11 -4.77
N PHE A 262 14.36 -2.21 -5.26
CA PHE A 262 14.82 -3.57 -5.01
C PHE A 262 14.93 -4.32 -6.35
N SER A 263 16.12 -4.82 -6.63
CA SER A 263 16.34 -5.72 -7.77
C SER A 263 16.12 -7.16 -7.33
N ILE A 264 14.91 -7.68 -7.58
CA ILE A 264 14.50 -9.04 -7.24
C ILE A 264 14.86 -9.95 -8.43
N GLY A 265 16.13 -10.35 -8.46
CA GLY A 265 16.67 -11.06 -9.62
C GLY A 265 16.88 -10.14 -10.82
N SER A 266 17.02 -10.79 -11.97
CA SER A 266 16.87 -10.19 -13.31
C SER A 266 15.40 -10.10 -13.75
N LEU A 267 14.47 -10.54 -12.90
CA LEU A 267 13.05 -10.61 -13.21
C LEU A 267 12.33 -9.30 -12.92
N VAL A 268 12.38 -8.81 -11.67
CA VAL A 268 11.65 -7.62 -11.23
C VAL A 268 12.59 -6.58 -10.65
N ASP A 269 12.45 -5.33 -11.11
CA ASP A 269 12.84 -4.15 -10.33
C ASP A 269 11.59 -3.56 -9.69
N TYR A 270 11.48 -3.64 -8.36
CA TYR A 270 10.46 -2.92 -7.61
C TYR A 270 10.99 -1.53 -7.25
N ILE A 271 10.24 -0.48 -7.60
CA ILE A 271 10.60 0.92 -7.42
C ILE A 271 9.48 1.57 -6.58
N ALA A 272 9.71 1.76 -5.30
CA ALA A 272 8.75 2.40 -4.40
C ALA A 272 8.97 3.92 -4.41
N LEU A 273 7.95 4.68 -4.82
CA LEU A 273 7.94 6.14 -4.83
C LEU A 273 7.39 6.67 -3.50
N ASP A 274 7.78 7.89 -3.14
CA ASP A 274 7.07 8.77 -2.21
C ASP A 274 6.37 9.87 -3.02
N THR A 275 5.05 9.96 -2.95
CA THR A 275 4.26 11.00 -3.62
C THR A 275 3.57 11.93 -2.63
N ARG A 276 4.06 12.03 -1.39
CA ARG A 276 3.42 12.80 -0.30
C ARG A 276 4.40 13.70 0.44
N GLN A 277 5.28 13.10 1.25
CA GLN A 277 5.85 13.79 2.40
C GLN A 277 7.05 14.66 2.05
N TYR A 278 7.82 14.24 1.05
CA TYR A 278 9.15 14.77 0.80
C TYR A 278 9.15 16.18 0.20
N ASP A 279 8.64 16.32 -1.02
CA ASP A 279 8.72 17.58 -1.78
C ASP A 279 7.53 17.76 -2.75
N ARG A 280 6.40 17.13 -2.43
CA ARG A 280 5.14 17.26 -3.17
C ARG A 280 4.66 18.71 -3.12
N SER A 281 4.30 19.26 -4.28
CA SER A 281 3.67 20.59 -4.38
C SER A 281 2.29 20.59 -3.71
N ILE A 282 1.73 21.78 -3.41
CA ILE A 282 0.39 21.89 -2.82
C ILE A 282 -0.65 21.08 -3.59
N THR A 283 -1.46 20.33 -2.85
CA THR A 283 -2.48 19.42 -3.39
C THR A 283 -3.89 19.98 -3.21
N ASP A 284 -4.90 19.23 -3.66
CA ASP A 284 -6.31 19.52 -3.34
C ASP A 284 -6.57 19.27 -1.85
N LEU A 285 -6.97 20.33 -1.15
CA LEU A 285 -7.28 20.37 0.27
C LEU A 285 -8.77 20.62 0.48
N TYR A 286 -9.60 20.31 -0.51
CA TYR A 286 -11.05 20.52 -0.60
C TYR A 286 -11.47 21.99 -0.76
N TRP A 287 -10.79 22.93 -0.11
CA TRP A 287 -11.11 24.37 -0.18
C TRP A 287 -10.38 25.12 -1.31
N ASN A 288 -9.40 24.49 -1.96
CA ASN A 288 -8.60 25.05 -3.04
C ASN A 288 -8.70 24.26 -4.36
N THR A 289 -9.68 23.37 -4.53
CA THR A 289 -9.85 22.52 -5.72
C THR A 289 -9.76 23.32 -7.03
N ASP A 290 -10.47 24.45 -7.14
CA ASP A 290 -10.43 25.31 -8.34
C ASP A 290 -9.02 25.86 -8.61
N TYR A 291 -8.30 26.26 -7.56
CA TYR A 291 -6.92 26.72 -7.69
C TYR A 291 -5.99 25.61 -8.16
N VAL A 292 -6.12 24.39 -7.60
CA VAL A 292 -5.31 23.24 -8.00
C VAL A 292 -5.62 22.81 -9.43
N HIS A 293 -6.89 22.85 -9.83
CA HIS A 293 -7.31 22.65 -11.21
C HIS A 293 -6.59 23.61 -12.17
N GLU A 294 -6.63 24.92 -11.88
CA GLU A 294 -6.00 25.97 -12.71
C GLU A 294 -4.50 25.74 -12.91
N ILE A 295 -3.81 25.29 -11.85
CA ILE A 295 -2.35 25.07 -11.89
C ILE A 295 -1.96 23.63 -12.21
N SER A 296 -2.89 22.69 -12.38
CA SER A 296 -2.61 21.24 -12.51
C SER A 296 -1.57 20.88 -13.58
N ASN A 297 -1.50 21.67 -14.65
CA ASN A 297 -0.54 21.53 -15.75
C ASN A 297 0.61 22.56 -15.75
N ASP A 298 0.82 23.28 -14.64
CA ASP A 298 1.96 24.17 -14.47
C ASP A 298 3.27 23.36 -14.50
N ALA A 299 4.21 23.80 -15.33
CA ALA A 299 5.49 23.13 -15.54
C ALA A 299 6.32 22.95 -14.26
N GLY A 300 6.19 23.87 -13.31
CA GLY A 300 6.91 23.88 -12.04
C GLY A 300 6.35 22.93 -10.98
N ARG A 301 5.14 22.39 -11.16
CA ARG A 301 4.56 21.45 -10.20
C ARG A 301 5.23 20.08 -10.27
N SER A 302 5.36 19.46 -9.10
CA SER A 302 5.93 18.13 -8.95
C SER A 302 5.24 17.36 -7.83
N MET A 303 4.97 16.09 -8.10
CA MET A 303 4.42 15.12 -7.15
C MET A 303 5.54 14.57 -6.25
N MET A 304 6.75 14.43 -6.79
CA MET A 304 7.88 13.76 -6.12
C MET A 304 9.00 14.72 -5.72
N GLY A 305 9.05 15.91 -6.31
CA GLY A 305 10.18 16.82 -6.24
C GLY A 305 11.36 16.40 -7.12
N SER A 306 12.26 17.37 -7.36
CA SER A 306 13.34 17.21 -8.35
C SER A 306 14.33 16.07 -8.04
N ARG A 307 14.63 15.85 -6.76
CA ARG A 307 15.61 14.85 -6.32
C ARG A 307 15.10 13.43 -6.58
N GLN A 308 13.85 13.16 -6.25
CA GLN A 308 13.24 11.85 -6.50
C GLN A 308 12.92 11.66 -7.98
N GLU A 309 12.46 12.69 -8.70
CA GLU A 309 12.29 12.61 -10.16
C GLU A 309 13.58 12.17 -10.86
N HIS A 310 14.70 12.83 -10.56
CA HIS A 310 15.99 12.49 -11.15
C HIS A 310 16.43 11.05 -10.80
N TRP A 311 16.27 10.66 -9.54
CA TRP A 311 16.56 9.29 -9.09
C TRP A 311 15.67 8.27 -9.80
N PHE A 312 14.38 8.54 -9.94
CA PHE A 312 13.39 7.65 -10.54
C PHE A 312 13.69 7.41 -12.01
N TYR A 313 13.87 8.49 -12.79
CA TYR A 313 14.18 8.40 -14.21
C TYR A 313 15.52 7.70 -14.46
N SER A 314 16.52 7.94 -13.60
CA SER A 314 17.81 7.24 -13.66
C SER A 314 17.67 5.76 -13.32
N THR A 315 16.85 5.42 -12.34
CA THR A 315 16.57 4.04 -11.93
C THR A 315 15.85 3.25 -13.02
N LEU A 316 14.86 3.87 -13.69
CA LEU A 316 14.18 3.26 -14.85
C LEU A 316 15.15 2.95 -15.99
N LYS A 317 16.02 3.90 -16.34
CA LYS A 317 17.05 3.74 -17.37
C LYS A 317 18.07 2.66 -16.99
N ALA A 318 18.52 2.64 -15.74
CA ALA A 318 19.46 1.64 -15.21
C ALA A 318 18.84 0.24 -15.21
N SER A 319 17.58 0.11 -14.78
CA SER A 319 16.81 -1.13 -14.85
C SER A 319 16.75 -1.68 -16.27
N LYS A 320 16.44 -0.81 -17.25
CA LYS A 320 16.42 -1.19 -18.67
C LYS A 320 17.80 -1.61 -19.16
N ALA A 321 18.83 -0.82 -18.88
CA ALA A 321 20.21 -1.13 -19.29
C ALA A 321 20.71 -2.46 -18.70
N ARG A 322 20.31 -2.80 -17.48
CA ARG A 322 20.62 -4.08 -16.83
C ARG A 322 19.91 -5.27 -17.46
N GLY A 323 18.82 -5.04 -18.20
CA GLY A 323 17.99 -6.10 -18.78
C GLY A 323 17.01 -6.74 -17.80
N ALA A 324 16.58 -6.00 -16.77
CA ALA A 324 15.50 -6.45 -15.91
C ALA A 324 14.20 -6.60 -16.72
N THR A 325 13.48 -7.70 -16.53
CA THR A 325 12.30 -8.03 -17.36
C THR A 325 11.16 -7.06 -17.08
N TRP A 326 10.82 -6.85 -15.81
CA TRP A 326 9.70 -6.03 -15.36
C TRP A 326 10.14 -4.90 -14.43
N ARG A 327 9.48 -3.74 -14.56
CA ARG A 327 9.58 -2.60 -13.64
C ARG A 327 8.24 -2.50 -12.93
N VAL A 328 8.19 -2.86 -11.65
CA VAL A 328 7.01 -2.67 -10.81
C VAL A 328 7.19 -1.36 -10.07
N ILE A 329 6.35 -0.36 -10.36
CA ILE A 329 6.45 1.00 -9.83
C ILE A 329 5.33 1.17 -8.81
N GLY A 330 5.69 1.27 -7.53
CA GLY A 330 4.75 1.57 -6.45
C GLY A 330 4.52 3.06 -6.34
N SER A 331 3.27 3.47 -6.58
CA SER A 331 2.74 4.80 -6.35
C SER A 331 1.67 4.71 -5.27
N GLN A 332 1.49 5.77 -4.49
CA GLN A 332 0.42 5.86 -3.50
C GLN A 332 -0.92 6.05 -4.24
N THR A 333 -0.99 7.11 -5.05
CA THR A 333 -2.18 7.51 -5.78
C THR A 333 -2.19 6.99 -7.22
N VAL A 334 -3.38 6.93 -7.82
CA VAL A 334 -3.59 6.45 -9.20
C VAL A 334 -2.83 7.30 -10.21
N PHE A 335 -2.07 6.64 -11.08
CA PHE A 335 -1.23 7.25 -12.10
C PHE A 335 -2.00 7.55 -13.39
N SER A 336 -2.84 6.61 -13.85
CA SER A 336 -3.64 6.73 -15.07
C SER A 336 -4.65 7.86 -14.91
N ARG A 337 -5.08 8.44 -16.03
CA ARG A 337 -6.10 9.49 -15.97
C ARG A 337 -7.43 8.85 -15.59
N LEU A 338 -8.17 9.49 -14.68
CA LEU A 338 -9.53 9.09 -14.32
C LEU A 338 -10.45 10.29 -14.44
N ASN A 339 -11.27 10.29 -15.49
CA ASN A 339 -12.41 11.17 -15.66
C ASN A 339 -13.56 10.68 -14.79
N GLU A 340 -13.78 11.39 -13.70
CA GLU A 340 -14.78 11.15 -12.67
C GLU A 340 -15.84 12.25 -12.69
N SER A 341 -16.18 12.76 -13.87
CA SER A 341 -17.19 13.82 -14.04
C SER A 341 -18.57 13.50 -13.46
N LEU A 342 -18.86 12.22 -13.20
CA LEU A 342 -20.07 11.83 -12.46
C LEU A 342 -20.01 12.13 -10.96
N ALA A 343 -18.82 12.04 -10.35
CA ALA A 343 -18.61 12.36 -8.94
C ALA A 343 -18.38 13.88 -8.76
N TYR A 344 -17.53 14.48 -9.58
CA TYR A 344 -17.07 15.87 -9.40
C TYR A 344 -17.70 16.89 -10.36
N GLY A 345 -18.54 16.44 -11.28
CA GLY A 345 -19.12 17.29 -12.33
C GLY A 345 -18.16 17.59 -13.47
N ASN A 346 -18.64 18.32 -14.48
CA ASN A 346 -17.88 18.56 -15.72
C ASN A 346 -16.83 19.67 -15.62
N VAL A 347 -16.81 20.43 -14.52
CA VAL A 347 -15.86 21.56 -14.34
C VAL A 347 -14.51 21.03 -13.86
N ASN A 348 -14.54 20.23 -12.79
CA ASN A 348 -13.37 19.66 -12.12
C ASN A 348 -13.45 18.14 -12.11
N PRO A 349 -13.41 17.47 -13.27
CA PRO A 349 -13.79 16.06 -13.36
C PRO A 349 -12.70 15.08 -12.92
N LEU A 350 -11.56 15.55 -12.41
CA LEU A 350 -10.39 14.73 -12.09
C LEU A 350 -10.09 14.79 -10.60
N ASP A 351 -9.49 13.73 -10.08
CA ASP A 351 -8.85 13.77 -8.77
C ASP A 351 -7.52 14.56 -8.85
N TYR A 352 -7.53 15.76 -8.27
CA TYR A 352 -6.37 16.64 -8.21
C TYR A 352 -5.42 16.34 -7.05
N ASP A 353 -5.79 15.41 -6.18
CA ASP A 353 -4.89 14.79 -5.22
C ASP A 353 -4.15 13.57 -5.83
N ALA A 354 -4.66 12.97 -6.90
CA ALA A 354 -3.92 11.99 -7.68
C ALA A 354 -2.95 12.64 -8.71
N TRP A 355 -2.34 11.81 -9.57
CA TRP A 355 -1.40 12.27 -10.60
C TRP A 355 -2.01 13.25 -11.63
N ASP A 356 -3.34 13.30 -11.73
CA ASP A 356 -4.05 14.26 -12.59
C ASP A 356 -3.96 15.72 -12.07
N GLY A 357 -3.62 15.94 -10.79
CA GLY A 357 -3.24 17.26 -10.24
C GLY A 357 -1.80 17.70 -10.51
N TYR A 358 -0.99 16.84 -11.14
CA TYR A 358 0.45 17.02 -11.37
C TYR A 358 0.85 16.64 -12.79
N MET A 359 0.06 17.10 -13.78
CA MET A 359 0.17 16.71 -15.19
C MET A 359 1.56 16.96 -15.78
N ALA A 360 2.24 18.04 -15.38
CA ALA A 360 3.60 18.30 -15.82
C ALA A 360 4.60 17.21 -15.37
N ASN A 361 4.50 16.74 -14.13
CA ASN A 361 5.33 15.65 -13.62
C ASN A 361 4.94 14.31 -14.27
N LYS A 362 3.64 14.03 -14.40
CA LYS A 362 3.12 12.84 -15.12
C LYS A 362 3.66 12.78 -16.56
N ASN A 363 3.64 13.91 -17.27
CA ASN A 363 4.18 14.04 -18.62
C ASN A 363 5.68 13.80 -18.68
N ARG A 364 6.49 14.31 -17.73
CA ARG A 364 7.94 14.03 -17.66
C ARG A 364 8.25 12.54 -17.42
N THR A 365 7.43 11.88 -16.59
CA THR A 365 7.51 10.43 -16.38
C THR A 365 7.22 9.67 -17.68
N LEU A 366 6.09 9.96 -18.33
CA LEU A 366 5.69 9.32 -19.58
C LEU A 366 6.71 9.60 -20.69
N GLN A 367 7.18 10.84 -20.82
CA GLN A 367 8.24 11.23 -21.75
C GLN A 367 9.48 10.36 -21.54
N THR A 368 9.92 10.20 -20.30
CA THR A 368 11.08 9.35 -19.98
C THR A 368 10.84 7.91 -20.45
N LEU A 369 9.67 7.35 -20.21
CA LEU A 369 9.35 5.97 -20.62
C LEU A 369 9.31 5.82 -22.15
N TYR A 370 8.56 6.67 -22.86
CA TYR A 370 8.39 6.60 -24.31
C TYR A 370 9.69 6.92 -25.06
N GLU A 371 10.35 8.05 -24.78
CA GLU A 371 11.55 8.47 -25.52
C GLU A 371 12.74 7.53 -25.31
N ASN A 372 12.81 6.87 -24.15
CA ASN A 372 13.87 5.91 -23.85
C ASN A 372 13.44 4.46 -24.16
N ASN A 373 12.24 4.23 -24.73
CA ASN A 373 11.66 2.92 -25.02
C ASN A 373 11.69 1.97 -23.81
N ILE A 374 11.34 2.45 -22.62
CA ILE A 374 11.31 1.67 -21.39
C ILE A 374 9.92 1.04 -21.28
N GLY A 375 9.80 -0.22 -21.70
CA GLY A 375 8.57 -1.01 -21.58
C GLY A 375 8.55 -1.92 -20.33
N ASN A 376 7.56 -2.82 -20.28
CA ASN A 376 7.28 -3.75 -19.18
C ASN A 376 7.11 -3.05 -17.84
N ASN A 377 6.40 -1.91 -17.84
CA ASN A 377 6.07 -1.17 -16.64
C ASN A 377 4.73 -1.66 -16.10
N ILE A 378 4.73 -2.05 -14.83
CA ILE A 378 3.55 -2.35 -14.04
C ILE A 378 3.48 -1.30 -12.95
N ILE A 379 2.50 -0.41 -13.01
CA ILE A 379 2.25 0.56 -11.94
C ILE A 379 1.28 -0.09 -10.95
N ILE A 380 1.59 0.00 -9.66
CA ILE A 380 0.70 -0.42 -8.59
C ILE A 380 0.35 0.79 -7.74
N SER A 381 -0.94 0.95 -7.45
CA SER A 381 -1.50 2.13 -6.76
C SER A 381 -2.54 1.73 -5.70
N GLY A 382 -2.77 2.61 -4.73
CA GLY A 382 -3.76 2.50 -3.64
C GLY A 382 -4.65 3.74 -3.56
N ASP A 383 -4.77 4.32 -2.36
CA ASP A 383 -5.42 5.60 -2.02
C ASP A 383 -6.94 5.67 -2.29
N SER A 384 -7.36 5.47 -3.54
CA SER A 384 -8.75 5.63 -4.01
C SER A 384 -9.82 4.69 -3.42
N HIS A 385 -9.45 3.73 -2.56
CA HIS A 385 -10.33 2.71 -1.96
C HIS A 385 -11.15 1.87 -2.97
N ALA A 386 -10.69 1.78 -4.21
CA ALA A 386 -11.36 1.08 -5.30
C ALA A 386 -10.38 0.32 -6.20
N ASN A 387 -10.88 -0.70 -6.90
CA ASN A 387 -10.09 -1.44 -7.87
C ASN A 387 -10.18 -0.80 -9.25
N TRP A 388 -9.03 -0.57 -9.88
CA TRP A 388 -8.93 -0.01 -11.23
C TRP A 388 -7.85 -0.72 -12.03
N VAL A 389 -8.15 -1.05 -13.29
CA VAL A 389 -7.20 -1.69 -14.20
C VAL A 389 -7.17 -0.95 -15.53
N SER A 390 -6.02 -0.36 -15.84
CA SER A 390 -5.85 0.55 -16.97
C SER A 390 -4.61 0.20 -17.79
N ASP A 391 -4.68 0.39 -19.10
CA ASP A 391 -3.47 0.55 -19.90
C ASP A 391 -2.83 1.92 -19.58
N VAL A 392 -1.51 1.99 -19.45
CA VAL A 392 -0.79 3.25 -19.18
C VAL A 392 -0.42 3.95 -20.48
N VAL A 393 -1.03 5.10 -20.73
CA VAL A 393 -0.95 5.81 -22.01
C VAL A 393 -0.62 7.27 -21.80
N TRP A 394 0.26 7.82 -22.64
CA TRP A 394 0.42 9.27 -22.76
C TRP A 394 -0.65 9.87 -23.67
N LEU A 395 -1.81 10.12 -23.07
CA LEU A 395 -2.98 10.66 -23.75
C LEU A 395 -2.64 11.96 -24.49
N ASP A 396 -3.25 12.12 -25.66
CA ASP A 396 -3.17 13.31 -26.52
C ASP A 396 -1.77 13.60 -27.10
N THR A 397 -0.77 12.79 -26.73
CA THR A 397 0.61 12.85 -27.27
C THR A 397 0.94 11.61 -28.11
N HIS A 398 0.53 10.43 -27.65
CA HIS A 398 0.69 9.17 -28.39
C HIS A 398 -0.66 8.62 -28.84
N GLN A 399 -0.70 8.01 -30.04
CA GLN A 399 -1.88 7.30 -30.51
C GLN A 399 -2.16 6.09 -29.61
N TYR A 400 -3.42 5.92 -29.23
CA TYR A 400 -3.89 4.78 -28.45
C TYR A 400 -5.15 4.21 -29.05
N ASP A 401 -5.14 2.89 -29.27
CA ASP A 401 -6.31 2.13 -29.69
C ASP A 401 -6.85 1.34 -28.48
N PRO A 402 -8.00 1.72 -27.89
CA PRO A 402 -8.55 1.04 -26.72
C PRO A 402 -8.99 -0.40 -27.02
N ALA A 403 -9.34 -0.72 -28.27
CA ALA A 403 -9.79 -2.06 -28.65
C ALA A 403 -8.65 -3.07 -28.64
N THR A 404 -7.42 -2.64 -28.94
CA THR A 404 -6.23 -3.51 -29.00
C THR A 404 -5.20 -3.24 -27.90
N GLY A 405 -5.29 -2.09 -27.24
CA GLY A 405 -4.31 -1.55 -26.29
C GLY A 405 -3.03 -1.02 -26.96
N ALA A 406 -2.97 -0.98 -28.29
CA ALA A 406 -1.79 -0.50 -29.00
C ALA A 406 -1.52 0.97 -28.67
N GLY A 407 -0.26 1.31 -28.40
CA GLY A 407 0.16 2.65 -27.96
C GLY A 407 0.44 2.76 -26.46
N SER A 408 0.05 1.77 -25.65
CA SER A 408 0.36 1.73 -24.21
C SER A 408 1.86 1.46 -23.94
N ILE A 409 2.36 1.98 -22.82
CA ILE A 409 3.74 1.78 -22.31
C ILE A 409 3.80 0.93 -21.04
N GLY A 410 2.65 0.51 -20.52
CA GLY A 410 2.55 -0.31 -19.32
C GLY A 410 1.10 -0.62 -18.95
N VAL A 411 0.92 -1.15 -17.75
CA VAL A 411 -0.40 -1.41 -17.17
C VAL A 411 -0.38 -0.92 -15.73
N GLU A 412 -1.48 -0.32 -15.30
CA GLU A 412 -1.72 0.02 -13.91
C GLU A 412 -2.72 -0.95 -13.29
N PHE A 413 -2.33 -1.50 -12.14
CA PHE A 413 -3.17 -2.27 -11.24
C PHE A 413 -3.34 -1.45 -9.96
N ALA A 414 -4.44 -0.72 -9.84
CA ALA A 414 -4.79 -0.02 -8.61
C ALA A 414 -5.74 -0.90 -7.78
N GLY A 415 -5.49 -0.96 -6.47
CA GLY A 415 -6.22 -1.81 -5.55
C GLY A 415 -7.17 -1.06 -4.64
N THR A 416 -8.26 -1.73 -4.28
CA THR A 416 -9.16 -1.32 -3.21
C THR A 416 -8.46 -1.26 -1.85
N ALA A 417 -9.16 -0.68 -0.88
CA ALA A 417 -8.73 -0.62 0.51
C ALA A 417 -8.81 -1.98 1.21
N VAL A 418 -7.95 -2.19 2.22
CA VAL A 418 -8.05 -3.31 3.15
C VAL A 418 -9.35 -3.24 3.95
N THR A 419 -9.72 -2.04 4.42
CA THR A 419 -10.98 -1.81 5.16
C THR A 419 -11.61 -0.44 4.94
N SER A 420 -10.86 0.60 4.56
CA SER A 420 -11.39 1.95 4.36
C SER A 420 -12.55 1.98 3.37
N GLN A 421 -13.61 2.73 3.67
CA GLN A 421 -14.86 2.72 2.91
C GLN A 421 -14.71 3.05 1.41
N SER A 422 -15.68 2.62 0.60
CA SER A 422 -15.76 2.96 -0.83
C SER A 422 -15.64 4.47 -1.07
N PRO A 423 -14.97 4.91 -2.16
CA PRO A 423 -14.93 6.34 -2.51
C PRO A 423 -16.32 6.89 -2.87
N ALA A 424 -17.26 6.00 -3.21
CA ALA A 424 -18.64 6.35 -3.50
C ALA A 424 -19.54 6.43 -2.23
N GLY A 425 -18.92 6.38 -1.04
CA GLY A 425 -19.57 6.52 0.26
C GLY A 425 -19.80 5.19 0.98
N GLN A 426 -19.90 5.27 2.30
CA GLN A 426 -20.27 4.15 3.18
C GLN A 426 -21.66 3.63 2.82
N ASN A 427 -21.90 2.31 3.00
CA ASN A 427 -23.20 1.68 2.76
C ASN A 427 -23.70 1.77 1.30
N ILE A 428 -22.82 2.05 0.33
CA ILE A 428 -23.19 1.97 -1.08
C ILE A 428 -23.70 0.56 -1.41
N THR A 429 -24.79 0.44 -2.16
CA THR A 429 -25.25 -0.87 -2.60
C THR A 429 -24.37 -1.41 -3.73
N LEU A 430 -24.18 -2.72 -3.77
CA LEU A 430 -23.44 -3.39 -4.84
C LEU A 430 -24.00 -3.06 -6.24
N ALA A 431 -25.32 -2.88 -6.37
CA ALA A 431 -25.95 -2.44 -7.62
C ALA A 431 -25.53 -1.02 -8.02
N THR A 432 -25.55 -0.07 -7.08
CA THR A 432 -25.13 1.32 -7.33
C THR A 432 -23.64 1.39 -7.65
N ALA A 433 -22.80 0.68 -6.90
CA ALA A 433 -21.35 0.61 -7.15
C ALA A 433 -21.04 0.10 -8.57
N ASN A 434 -21.78 -0.91 -9.06
CA ASN A 434 -21.63 -1.42 -10.42
C ASN A 434 -22.10 -0.42 -11.49
N LEU A 435 -23.16 0.37 -11.22
CA LEU A 435 -23.58 1.44 -12.13
C LEU A 435 -22.53 2.54 -12.25
N TYR A 436 -21.91 2.93 -11.13
CA TYR A 436 -20.81 3.91 -11.14
C TYR A 436 -19.59 3.36 -11.87
N SER A 437 -19.22 2.10 -11.60
CA SER A 437 -18.13 1.40 -12.30
C SER A 437 -18.36 1.40 -13.83
N GLN A 438 -19.59 1.13 -14.26
CA GLN A 438 -19.96 1.12 -15.68
C GLN A 438 -19.72 2.48 -16.34
N ALA A 439 -20.16 3.55 -15.68
CA ALA A 439 -19.99 4.86 -16.26
C ALA A 439 -18.53 5.36 -16.22
N LEU A 440 -17.74 4.93 -15.23
CA LEU A 440 -16.30 5.23 -15.17
C LEU A 440 -15.55 4.58 -16.33
N ILE A 441 -15.81 3.30 -16.64
CA ILE A 441 -15.16 2.66 -17.80
C ILE A 441 -15.63 3.28 -19.13
N GLU A 442 -16.85 3.79 -19.22
CA GLU A 442 -17.37 4.48 -20.41
C GLU A 442 -16.74 5.87 -20.61
N ALA A 443 -16.49 6.59 -19.52
CA ALA A 443 -15.89 7.93 -19.54
C ALA A 443 -14.38 7.93 -19.83
N ASN A 444 -13.70 6.80 -19.61
CA ASN A 444 -12.24 6.68 -19.65
C ASN A 444 -11.80 5.62 -20.65
N ARG A 445 -11.17 5.98 -21.76
CA ARG A 445 -10.88 5.01 -22.85
C ARG A 445 -9.87 3.92 -22.45
N GLU A 446 -8.92 4.24 -21.59
CA GLU A 446 -7.84 3.37 -21.12
C GLU A 446 -8.21 2.49 -19.92
N LEU A 447 -9.16 2.93 -19.09
CA LEU A 447 -9.69 2.16 -17.96
C LEU A 447 -10.51 0.97 -18.46
N GLN A 448 -10.05 -0.25 -18.19
CA GLN A 448 -10.68 -1.46 -18.69
C GLN A 448 -11.63 -2.08 -17.68
N TRP A 449 -11.30 -2.04 -16.38
CA TRP A 449 -12.12 -2.55 -15.30
C TRP A 449 -12.14 -1.57 -14.12
N SER A 450 -13.32 -1.42 -13.52
CA SER A 450 -13.53 -0.68 -12.28
C SER A 450 -14.43 -1.49 -11.36
N GLU A 451 -14.11 -1.53 -10.07
CA GLU A 451 -14.92 -2.17 -9.04
C GLU A 451 -14.80 -1.38 -7.73
N LEU A 452 -15.93 -0.82 -7.27
CA LEU A 452 -15.98 0.14 -6.17
C LEU A 452 -16.54 -0.43 -4.86
N TYR A 453 -17.09 -1.65 -4.90
CA TYR A 453 -17.82 -2.21 -3.77
C TYR A 453 -16.86 -2.87 -2.80
N TYR A 454 -16.20 -3.97 -3.20
CA TYR A 454 -15.45 -4.81 -2.27
C TYR A 454 -14.14 -4.17 -1.80
N ARG A 455 -13.88 -4.27 -0.50
CA ARG A 455 -12.57 -4.19 0.16
C ARG A 455 -11.80 -5.47 -0.06
N GLY A 456 -10.48 -5.44 0.04
CA GLY A 456 -9.66 -6.61 -0.18
C GLY A 456 -8.23 -6.29 -0.58
N TYR A 457 -7.73 -7.02 -1.57
CA TYR A 457 -6.34 -6.95 -2.01
C TYR A 457 -6.18 -7.62 -3.37
N TYR A 458 -4.98 -7.59 -3.93
CA TYR A 458 -4.66 -8.38 -5.11
C TYR A 458 -3.25 -8.99 -5.05
N GLU A 459 -3.06 -10.05 -5.81
CA GLU A 459 -1.77 -10.73 -5.96
C GLU A 459 -1.23 -10.52 -7.38
N LEU A 460 0.08 -10.26 -7.48
CA LEU A 460 0.82 -10.27 -8.74
C LEU A 460 1.70 -11.51 -8.78
N HIS A 461 1.52 -12.35 -9.79
CA HIS A 461 2.38 -13.48 -10.08
C HIS A 461 3.19 -13.18 -11.35
N ILE A 462 4.50 -13.03 -11.18
CA ILE A 462 5.38 -12.47 -12.21
C ILE A 462 6.37 -13.55 -12.66
N SER A 463 6.43 -13.79 -13.97
CA SER A 463 7.43 -14.65 -14.62
C SER A 463 8.10 -13.90 -15.78
N HIS A 464 9.10 -14.51 -16.42
CA HIS A 464 9.75 -13.88 -17.57
C HIS A 464 8.81 -13.74 -18.79
N GLU A 465 7.73 -14.51 -18.84
CA GLU A 465 6.77 -14.53 -19.94
C GLU A 465 5.61 -13.56 -19.71
N LYS A 466 5.15 -13.41 -18.46
CA LYS A 466 3.95 -12.64 -18.14
C LYS A 466 3.87 -12.17 -16.69
N VAL A 467 2.97 -11.22 -16.47
CA VAL A 467 2.44 -10.84 -15.15
C VAL A 467 0.97 -11.25 -15.11
N GLU A 468 0.56 -11.96 -14.07
CA GLU A 468 -0.84 -12.26 -13.78
C GLU A 468 -1.27 -11.50 -12.53
N ALA A 469 -2.33 -10.70 -12.64
CA ALA A 469 -2.94 -9.99 -11.52
C ALA A 469 -4.24 -10.69 -11.13
N GLN A 470 -4.40 -11.01 -9.84
CA GLN A 470 -5.57 -11.68 -9.29
C GLN A 470 -6.17 -10.85 -8.16
N TYR A 471 -7.39 -10.37 -8.35
CA TYR A 471 -8.09 -9.50 -7.39
C TYR A 471 -9.01 -10.32 -6.49
N PHE A 472 -9.00 -9.99 -5.20
CA PHE A 472 -9.77 -10.67 -4.17
C PHE A 472 -10.56 -9.68 -3.32
N GLY A 473 -11.86 -9.92 -3.15
CA GLY A 473 -12.76 -9.15 -2.31
C GLY A 473 -13.09 -9.87 -1.02
N MET A 474 -13.27 -9.13 0.07
CA MET A 474 -13.73 -9.67 1.35
C MET A 474 -15.26 -9.69 1.35
N PRO A 475 -15.90 -10.82 1.66
CA PRO A 475 -17.36 -10.86 1.71
C PRO A 475 -17.92 -10.00 2.86
N THR A 476 -17.12 -9.73 3.89
CA THR A 476 -17.38 -8.75 4.95
C THR A 476 -16.07 -8.38 5.64
N VAL A 477 -15.96 -7.12 6.07
CA VAL A 477 -14.91 -6.64 6.98
C VAL A 477 -15.43 -6.43 8.42
N VAL A 478 -16.73 -6.56 8.65
CA VAL A 478 -17.37 -6.35 9.97
C VAL A 478 -17.02 -7.44 10.97
N SER A 479 -16.60 -8.63 10.50
CA SER A 479 -16.18 -9.74 11.36
C SER A 479 -14.87 -10.34 10.88
N ARG A 480 -14.04 -10.81 11.83
CA ARG A 480 -12.80 -11.52 11.49
C ARG A 480 -13.11 -12.89 10.88
N ASN A 481 -12.58 -13.15 9.69
CA ASN A 481 -12.78 -14.41 8.97
C ASN A 481 -11.66 -14.68 7.94
N PRO A 482 -11.48 -15.94 7.49
CA PRO A 482 -10.48 -16.29 6.47
C PRO A 482 -11.09 -16.38 5.08
N TYR A 483 -12.04 -15.50 4.74
CA TYR A 483 -12.82 -15.63 3.51
C TYR A 483 -12.39 -14.66 2.42
N GLU A 484 -12.45 -15.09 1.17
CA GLU A 484 -12.21 -14.26 -0.01
C GLU A 484 -13.12 -14.65 -1.18
N ILE A 485 -13.45 -13.68 -2.02
CA ILE A 485 -14.14 -13.84 -3.30
C ILE A 485 -13.13 -13.47 -4.40
N SER A 486 -12.94 -14.33 -5.39
CA SER A 486 -12.15 -13.94 -6.57
C SER A 486 -12.96 -12.97 -7.42
N LEU A 487 -12.42 -11.79 -7.72
CA LEU A 487 -13.15 -10.69 -8.35
C LEU A 487 -12.86 -10.54 -9.85
N ALA A 488 -11.59 -10.69 -10.23
CA ALA A 488 -11.13 -10.54 -11.59
C ALA A 488 -9.68 -11.02 -11.72
N ASN A 489 -9.32 -11.49 -12.92
CA ASN A 489 -7.96 -11.87 -13.27
C ASN A 489 -7.55 -11.21 -14.58
N PHE A 490 -6.31 -10.72 -14.64
CA PHE A 490 -5.74 -10.02 -15.79
C PHE A 490 -4.34 -10.56 -16.11
N THR A 491 -3.93 -10.45 -17.38
CA THR A 491 -2.60 -10.88 -17.83
C THR A 491 -1.92 -9.79 -18.63
N VAL A 492 -0.60 -9.64 -18.44
CA VAL A 492 0.26 -8.77 -19.25
C VAL A 492 1.40 -9.64 -19.78
N LEU A 493 1.50 -9.76 -21.11
CA LEU A 493 2.59 -10.51 -21.73
C LEU A 493 3.86 -9.67 -21.83
N ASN A 494 5.01 -10.30 -21.66
CA ASN A 494 6.32 -9.66 -21.79
C ASN A 494 6.46 -9.00 -23.17
N GLY A 495 6.83 -7.72 -23.18
CA GLY A 495 7.02 -6.91 -24.38
C GLY A 495 5.73 -6.34 -24.97
N ALA A 496 4.56 -6.70 -24.44
CA ALA A 496 3.28 -6.20 -24.95
C ALA A 496 2.96 -4.77 -24.49
N ASN A 497 3.42 -4.39 -23.29
CA ASN A 497 3.18 -3.09 -22.64
C ASN A 497 1.69 -2.72 -22.45
N ARG A 498 0.81 -3.72 -22.46
CA ARG A 498 -0.64 -3.56 -22.40
C ARG A 498 -1.28 -4.82 -21.84
N LEU A 499 -2.52 -4.69 -21.38
CA LEU A 499 -3.34 -5.83 -20.99
C LEU A 499 -3.55 -6.79 -22.16
N GLU A 500 -3.40 -8.09 -21.90
CA GLU A 500 -3.77 -9.15 -22.84
C GLU A 500 -5.27 -9.09 -23.10
N ARG A 501 -5.68 -9.25 -24.36
CA ARG A 501 -7.07 -9.16 -24.80
C ARG A 501 -7.47 -10.42 -25.52
N HIS A 502 -8.58 -11.01 -25.10
CA HIS A 502 -9.19 -12.15 -25.76
C HIS A 502 -10.62 -11.80 -26.15
N ASN A 503 -10.95 -11.87 -27.45
CA ASN A 503 -12.28 -11.55 -27.96
C ASN A 503 -12.81 -10.16 -27.52
N GLY A 504 -11.91 -9.17 -27.45
CA GLY A 504 -12.28 -7.78 -27.14
C GLY A 504 -12.38 -7.42 -25.66
N THR A 505 -12.05 -8.34 -24.74
CA THR A 505 -11.99 -8.07 -23.29
C THR A 505 -10.64 -8.43 -22.70
N VAL A 506 -10.27 -7.76 -21.61
CA VAL A 506 -9.02 -8.00 -20.87
C VAL A 506 -9.19 -8.96 -19.69
N ALA A 507 -10.42 -9.28 -19.31
CA ALA A 507 -10.68 -10.24 -18.25
C ALA A 507 -10.38 -11.66 -18.73
N VAL A 508 -9.63 -12.43 -17.94
CA VAL A 508 -9.38 -13.85 -18.23
C VAL A 508 -10.72 -14.60 -18.23
N GLY A 509 -11.02 -15.31 -19.33
CA GLY A 509 -12.31 -15.98 -19.52
C GLY A 509 -13.48 -15.04 -19.86
N GLY A 510 -13.22 -13.74 -20.02
CA GLY A 510 -14.18 -12.71 -20.40
C GLY A 510 -15.24 -12.39 -19.34
N VAL A 511 -14.97 -12.74 -18.09
CA VAL A 511 -15.87 -12.55 -16.96
C VAL A 511 -15.12 -11.92 -15.79
N VAL A 512 -15.78 -10.99 -15.10
CA VAL A 512 -15.42 -10.52 -13.76
C VAL A 512 -16.60 -10.78 -12.83
N GLU A 513 -16.34 -10.95 -11.55
CA GLU A 513 -17.36 -11.29 -10.57
C GLU A 513 -18.06 -10.05 -10.02
N ASN A 514 -17.42 -8.88 -10.03
CA ASN A 514 -18.06 -7.61 -9.68
C ASN A 514 -17.51 -6.42 -10.48
N GLY A 515 -18.15 -5.27 -10.37
CA GLY A 515 -17.78 -4.05 -11.07
C GLY A 515 -18.24 -4.05 -12.53
N ALA A 516 -17.53 -3.32 -13.37
CA ALA A 516 -17.79 -3.21 -14.80
C ALA A 516 -16.51 -3.40 -15.61
N ILE A 517 -16.61 -4.14 -16.71
CA ILE A 517 -15.48 -4.54 -17.58
C ILE A 517 -15.78 -4.20 -19.04
N LYS A 518 -14.80 -3.65 -19.76
CA LYS A 518 -14.92 -3.43 -21.21
C LYS A 518 -14.90 -4.73 -22.01
N GLY A 519 -15.85 -4.83 -22.94
CA GLY A 519 -15.97 -5.95 -23.88
C GLY A 519 -16.29 -7.31 -23.23
N GLY A 520 -16.41 -7.36 -21.91
CA GLY A 520 -16.68 -8.57 -21.14
C GLY A 520 -18.06 -8.52 -20.48
N ARG A 521 -18.26 -9.35 -19.45
CA ARG A 521 -19.49 -9.34 -18.66
C ARG A 521 -19.19 -9.52 -17.17
N THR A 522 -20.01 -8.88 -16.35
CA THR A 522 -20.00 -9.08 -14.89
C THR A 522 -20.95 -10.22 -14.54
N VAL A 523 -20.48 -11.24 -13.82
CA VAL A 523 -21.28 -12.36 -13.34
C VAL A 523 -21.07 -12.51 -11.84
N GLN A 524 -22.00 -11.94 -11.08
CA GLN A 524 -21.94 -11.96 -9.62
C GLN A 524 -21.89 -13.37 -9.06
N THR A 525 -21.08 -13.51 -8.01
CA THR A 525 -20.95 -14.75 -7.27
C THR A 525 -20.96 -14.47 -5.79
N ASN A 526 -21.51 -15.41 -5.03
CA ASN A 526 -21.37 -15.49 -3.59
C ASN A 526 -20.54 -16.71 -3.17
N ARG A 527 -19.83 -17.29 -4.15
CA ARG A 527 -18.89 -18.38 -3.96
C ARG A 527 -17.61 -17.82 -3.34
N THR A 528 -17.39 -18.22 -2.11
CA THR A 528 -16.35 -17.67 -1.24
C THR A 528 -15.38 -18.79 -0.87
N ASN A 529 -14.08 -18.53 -1.02
CA ASN A 529 -13.02 -19.43 -0.62
C ASN A 529 -12.65 -19.19 0.84
N SER A 530 -12.55 -20.27 1.63
CA SER A 530 -11.91 -20.22 2.96
C SER A 530 -10.42 -20.46 2.83
N THR A 531 -9.59 -19.44 3.00
CA THR A 531 -8.14 -19.52 2.78
C THR A 531 -7.43 -20.42 3.79
N ASP A 532 -8.03 -20.69 4.95
CA ASP A 532 -7.52 -21.66 5.93
C ASP A 532 -7.64 -23.12 5.47
N THR A 533 -8.66 -23.43 4.65
CA THR A 533 -9.03 -24.81 4.31
C THR A 533 -8.99 -25.11 2.81
N GLY A 534 -9.00 -24.07 1.97
CA GLY A 534 -9.19 -24.15 0.52
C GLY A 534 -10.59 -24.58 0.09
N MET A 535 -11.55 -24.69 1.03
CA MET A 535 -12.92 -25.08 0.70
C MET A 535 -13.74 -23.88 0.25
N TYR A 536 -14.51 -24.08 -0.82
CA TYR A 536 -15.49 -23.11 -1.29
C TYR A 536 -16.83 -23.30 -0.60
N LEU A 537 -17.42 -22.20 -0.13
CA LEU A 537 -18.75 -22.12 0.43
C LEU A 537 -19.57 -21.01 -0.24
N ILE A 538 -20.87 -21.00 0.04
CA ILE A 538 -21.76 -19.92 -0.36
C ILE A 538 -21.99 -19.03 0.87
N THR A 539 -21.62 -17.75 0.78
CA THR A 539 -21.87 -16.78 1.86
C THR A 539 -23.02 -15.84 1.52
N HIS A 540 -23.75 -15.38 2.53
CA HIS A 540 -24.88 -14.46 2.36
C HIS A 540 -24.71 -13.22 3.23
N TYR A 541 -23.50 -12.65 3.24
CA TYR A 541 -23.30 -11.36 3.88
C TYR A 541 -24.05 -10.30 3.07
N ASP A 542 -24.89 -9.56 3.77
CA ASP A 542 -25.72 -8.46 3.28
C ASP A 542 -25.11 -7.09 3.61
N GLN A 543 -24.06 -7.08 4.45
CA GLN A 543 -23.26 -5.92 4.79
C GLN A 543 -21.77 -6.25 4.64
N GLU A 544 -21.12 -5.54 3.74
CA GLU A 544 -19.69 -5.66 3.53
C GLU A 544 -18.91 -4.82 4.55
N ASP A 545 -19.38 -3.59 4.81
CA ASP A 545 -18.87 -2.60 5.77
C ASP A 545 -19.88 -2.28 6.89
N LEU A 546 -19.47 -1.43 7.84
CA LEU A 546 -20.23 -1.05 9.05
C LEU A 546 -21.39 -0.07 8.83
#